data_AF-A0A933ETY1-F1
#
_entry.id   AF-A0A933ETY1-F1
#
_cell.length_a   1.000
_cell.length_b   1.000
_cell.length_c   1.000
_cell.angle_alpha   90.00
_cell.angle_beta   90.00
_cell.angle_gamma   90.00
#
_symmetry.space_group_name_H-M   'P 1'
#
loop_
_entity.id
_entity.type
_entity.pdbx_description
1 polymer ?
#
loop_
_entity_poly.entity_id
_entity_poly.type
_entity_poly.pdbx_seq_one_letter_code
_entity_poly.pdbx_strand_id
1 'polypeptide(L)'
;MPITTQFSKRFYETLSHEVADELVAWFNQVDASYRTEFSELFKLHFDRFNDRLEREIGGLRSELQREVGGLRSEMQGRFEAMEGRFEAFQAKVEQRIAAAEVRLIRWMFVFWIGSIGTMIALNQF
;
A
#
# COMPACT_ATOMS: atom_id res chain seq x y z
N MET A 1 3.09 12.21 -44.59
CA MET A 1 3.27 12.22 -46.05
C MET A 1 1.91 12.03 -46.71
N PRO A 2 1.52 12.85 -47.70
CA PRO A 2 0.31 12.59 -48.48
C PRO A 2 0.57 11.38 -49.36
N ILE A 3 -0.36 10.42 -49.38
CA ILE A 3 -0.38 9.40 -50.43
C ILE A 3 -1.22 10.05 -51.52
N THR A 4 -0.57 10.60 -52.54
CA THR A 4 -1.29 11.10 -53.72
C THR A 4 -1.87 9.89 -54.44
N THR A 5 -3.15 9.64 -54.20
CA THR A 5 -3.90 8.59 -54.90
C THR A 5 -4.19 9.09 -56.31
N GLN A 6 -3.78 8.35 -57.33
CA GLN A 6 -4.18 8.57 -58.72
C GLN A 6 -5.01 7.39 -59.20
N PHE A 7 -6.04 7.68 -60.00
CA PHE A 7 -6.85 6.64 -60.62
C PHE A 7 -6.14 5.99 -61.81
N SER A 8 -6.63 4.81 -62.21
CA SER A 8 -6.05 4.08 -63.34
C SER A 8 -6.21 4.84 -64.66
N LYS A 9 -5.29 4.64 -65.61
CA LYS A 9 -5.36 5.27 -66.93
C LYS A 9 -6.68 5.00 -67.68
N ARG A 10 -7.24 3.80 -67.54
CA ARG A 10 -8.56 3.44 -68.11
C ARG A 10 -9.70 4.29 -67.54
N PHE A 11 -9.59 4.72 -66.27
CA PHE A 11 -10.58 5.60 -65.64
C PHE A 11 -10.58 6.97 -66.31
N TYR A 12 -9.39 7.53 -66.59
CA TYR A 12 -9.18 8.79 -67.31
C TYR A 12 -9.58 8.77 -68.80
N GLU A 13 -9.60 7.58 -69.41
CA GLU A 13 -10.09 7.38 -70.77
C GLU A 13 -11.61 7.24 -70.81
N THR A 14 -12.22 6.71 -69.74
CA THR A 14 -13.67 6.47 -69.65
C THR A 14 -14.43 7.70 -69.13
N LEU A 15 -13.90 8.33 -68.09
CA LEU A 15 -14.29 9.65 -67.59
C LEU A 15 -13.26 10.62 -68.13
N SER A 16 -13.66 11.68 -68.84
CA SER A 16 -12.71 12.66 -69.39
C SER A 16 -11.68 13.09 -68.35
N HIS A 17 -10.47 13.46 -68.82
CA HIS A 17 -9.37 13.83 -67.91
C HIS A 17 -9.76 14.91 -66.91
N GLU A 18 -10.57 15.90 -67.34
CA GLU A 18 -11.05 16.98 -66.49
C GLU A 18 -11.90 16.47 -65.30
N VAL A 19 -12.83 15.54 -65.56
CA VAL A 19 -13.68 14.96 -64.51
C VAL A 19 -12.87 14.05 -63.59
N ALA A 20 -11.93 13.29 -64.14
CA ALA A 20 -11.06 12.42 -63.35
C ALA A 20 -10.13 13.22 -62.41
N ASP A 21 -9.59 14.34 -62.88
CA ASP A 21 -8.72 15.21 -62.07
C ASP A 21 -9.51 15.93 -60.96
N GLU A 22 -10.74 16.37 -61.22
CA GLU A 22 -11.61 16.95 -60.19
C GLU A 22 -11.92 15.94 -59.09
N LEU A 23 -12.20 14.68 -59.45
CA LEU A 23 -12.44 13.60 -58.48
C LEU A 23 -11.19 13.28 -57.65
N VAL A 24 -9.99 13.30 -58.24
CA VAL A 24 -8.72 13.12 -57.51
C VAL A 24 -8.50 14.28 -56.53
N ALA A 25 -8.75 15.52 -56.96
CA ALA A 25 -8.61 16.69 -56.11
C ALA A 25 -9.56 16.62 -54.90
N TRP A 26 -10.83 16.30 -55.13
CA TRP A 26 -11.81 16.10 -54.08
C TRP A 26 -11.42 14.95 -53.13
N PHE A 27 -10.99 13.80 -53.66
CA PHE A 27 -10.58 12.67 -52.83
C PHE A 27 -9.38 13.01 -51.94
N ASN A 28 -8.37 13.68 -52.49
CA ASN A 28 -7.20 14.10 -51.74
C ASN A 28 -7.54 15.16 -50.67
N GLN A 29 -8.50 16.06 -50.96
CA GLN A 29 -9.00 17.01 -49.98
C GLN A 29 -9.74 16.31 -48.83
N VAL A 30 -10.58 15.33 -49.16
CA VAL A 30 -11.32 14.53 -48.18
C VAL A 30 -10.37 13.70 -47.31
N ASP A 31 -9.39 13.00 -47.89
CA ASP A 31 -8.37 12.24 -47.13
C ASP A 31 -7.58 13.15 -46.18
N ALA A 32 -7.16 14.33 -46.65
CA ALA A 32 -6.46 15.30 -45.82
C ALA A 32 -7.32 15.79 -44.65
N SER A 33 -8.61 16.06 -44.90
CA SER A 33 -9.56 16.47 -43.86
C SER A 33 -9.76 15.36 -42.82
N TYR A 34 -10.03 14.13 -43.26
CA TYR A 34 -10.24 12.99 -42.35
C TYR A 34 -9.01 12.67 -41.52
N ARG A 35 -7.81 12.72 -42.09
CA ARG A 35 -6.57 12.49 -41.33
C ARG A 35 -6.36 13.56 -40.26
N THR A 36 -6.71 14.80 -40.57
CA THR A 36 -6.62 15.92 -39.62
C THR A 36 -7.60 15.71 -38.48
N GLU A 37 -8.88 15.50 -38.79
CA GLU A 37 -9.93 15.27 -37.79
C GLU A 37 -9.63 14.02 -36.94
N PHE A 38 -9.20 12.92 -37.56
CA PHE A 38 -8.77 11.73 -36.85
C PHE A 38 -7.60 12.01 -35.91
N SER A 39 -6.58 12.74 -36.37
CA SER A 39 -5.44 13.07 -35.52
C SER A 39 -5.84 13.99 -34.36
N GLU A 40 -6.76 14.92 -34.57
CA GLU A 40 -7.25 15.82 -33.53
C GLU A 40 -8.07 15.05 -32.48
N LEU A 41 -9.01 14.22 -32.93
CA LEU A 41 -9.79 13.35 -32.05
C LEU A 41 -8.87 12.40 -31.27
N PHE A 42 -7.90 11.78 -31.95
CA PHE A 42 -6.97 10.87 -31.30
C PHE A 42 -6.15 11.58 -30.21
N LYS A 43 -5.60 12.77 -30.51
CA LYS A 43 -4.88 13.58 -29.51
C LYS A 43 -5.76 13.90 -28.32
N LEU A 44 -6.96 14.41 -28.57
CA LEU A 44 -7.91 14.76 -27.50
C LEU A 44 -8.28 13.56 -26.63
N HIS A 45 -8.47 12.38 -27.23
CA HIS A 45 -8.74 11.15 -26.49
C HIS A 45 -7.53 10.68 -25.69
N PHE A 46 -6.33 10.75 -26.28
CA PHE A 46 -5.11 10.34 -25.63
C PHE A 46 -4.76 11.24 -24.45
N ASP A 47 -4.92 12.56 -24.59
CA ASP A 47 -4.70 13.53 -23.51
C ASP A 47 -5.66 13.27 -22.35
N ARG A 48 -6.97 13.10 -22.63
CA ARG A 48 -7.95 12.77 -21.58
C ARG A 48 -7.67 11.44 -20.90
N PHE A 49 -7.22 10.44 -21.66
CA PHE A 49 -6.84 9.15 -21.12
C PHE A 49 -5.62 9.28 -20.20
N ASN A 50 -4.60 10.02 -20.64
CA ASN A 50 -3.40 10.27 -19.85
C ASN A 50 -3.74 11.03 -18.54
N ASP A 51 -4.56 12.08 -18.61
CA ASP A 51 -5.04 12.82 -17.44
C ASP A 51 -5.84 11.93 -16.46
N ARG A 52 -6.60 10.97 -16.99
CA ARG A 52 -7.33 10.01 -16.16
C ARG A 52 -6.38 9.04 -15.47
N LEU A 53 -5.42 8.48 -16.22
CA LEU A 53 -4.41 7.59 -15.65
C LEU A 53 -3.58 8.27 -14.57
N GLU A 54 -3.12 9.50 -14.81
CA GLU A 54 -2.34 10.24 -13.84
C GLU A 54 -3.13 10.49 -12.53
N ARG A 55 -4.41 10.81 -12.65
CA ARG A 55 -5.31 10.94 -11.49
C ARG A 55 -5.53 9.62 -10.76
N GLU A 56 -5.78 8.53 -11.47
CA GLU A 56 -5.99 7.20 -10.86
C GLU A 56 -4.71 6.72 -10.16
N ILE A 57 -3.53 6.88 -10.78
CA ILE A 57 -2.23 6.55 -10.18
C ILE A 57 -1.96 7.44 -8.96
N GLY A 58 -2.23 8.74 -9.05
CA GLY A 58 -2.10 9.67 -7.92
C GLY A 58 -3.03 9.30 -6.75
N GLY A 59 -4.25 8.87 -7.06
CA GLY A 59 -5.22 8.35 -6.09
C GLY A 59 -4.72 7.10 -5.39
N LEU A 60 -4.32 6.08 -6.15
CA LEU A 60 -3.78 4.83 -5.62
C LEU A 60 -2.53 5.04 -4.76
N ARG A 61 -1.63 5.93 -5.19
CA ARG A 61 -0.43 6.28 -4.41
C ARG A 61 -0.82 6.91 -3.07
N SER A 62 -1.81 7.80 -3.07
CA SER A 62 -2.29 8.47 -1.86
C SER A 62 -2.98 7.50 -0.90
N GLU A 63 -3.78 6.58 -1.43
CA GLU A 63 -4.44 5.52 -0.66
C GLU A 63 -3.42 4.57 -0.02
N LEU A 64 -2.45 4.10 -0.80
CA LEU A 64 -1.36 3.25 -0.29
C LEU A 64 -0.56 3.95 0.81
N GLN A 65 -0.25 5.24 0.65
CA GLN A 65 0.43 6.02 1.69
C GLN A 65 -0.38 6.09 2.99
N ARG A 66 -1.70 6.25 2.89
CA ARG A 66 -2.58 6.26 4.07
C ARG A 66 -2.63 4.89 4.74
N GLU A 67 -2.79 3.82 3.98
CA GLU A 67 -2.82 2.46 4.54
C GLU A 67 -1.52 2.09 5.23
N VAL A 68 -0.38 2.35 4.58
CA VAL A 68 0.95 2.10 5.16
C VAL A 68 1.18 2.95 6.41
N GLY A 69 0.78 4.23 6.37
CA GLY A 69 0.84 5.11 7.54
C GLY A 69 -0.02 4.62 8.70
N GLY A 70 -1.24 4.18 8.41
CA GLY A 70 -2.16 3.60 9.39
C GLY A 70 -1.61 2.33 10.01
N LEU A 71 -1.11 1.40 9.20
CA LEU A 71 -0.50 0.15 9.68
C LEU A 71 0.72 0.40 10.55
N ARG A 72 1.57 1.38 10.17
CA ARG A 72 2.72 1.78 10.99
C ARG A 72 2.28 2.32 12.36
N SER A 73 1.26 3.17 12.38
CA SER A 73 0.72 3.73 13.62
C SER A 73 0.11 2.64 14.50
N GLU A 74 -0.63 1.68 13.92
CA GLU A 74 -1.20 0.57 14.67
C GLU A 74 -0.10 -0.33 15.27
N MET A 75 0.92 -0.66 14.49
CA MET A 75 2.05 -1.45 14.96
C MET A 75 2.78 -0.75 16.11
N GLN A 76 3.04 0.56 15.99
CA GLN A 76 3.66 1.32 17.07
C GLN A 76 2.81 1.28 18.35
N GLY A 77 1.50 1.51 18.25
CA GLY A 77 0.61 1.41 19.41
C GLY A 77 0.58 0.01 20.03
N ARG A 78 0.67 -1.05 19.21
CA ARG A 78 0.76 -2.43 19.71
C ARG A 78 2.09 -2.71 20.43
N PHE A 79 3.20 -2.16 19.94
CA PHE A 79 4.51 -2.27 20.60
C PHE A 79 4.50 -1.55 21.95
N GLU A 80 4.04 -0.31 21.99
CA GLU A 80 3.93 0.47 23.25
C GLU A 80 3.02 -0.26 24.26
N ALA A 81 1.89 -0.82 23.80
CA ALA A 81 1.02 -1.63 24.65
C ALA A 81 1.69 -2.92 25.15
N MET A 82 2.56 -3.54 24.35
CA MET A 82 3.30 -4.74 24.74
C MET A 82 4.38 -4.41 25.76
N GLU A 83 5.11 -3.32 25.56
CA GLU A 83 6.12 -2.81 26.52
C GLU A 83 5.47 -2.52 27.87
N GLY A 84 4.34 -1.78 27.90
CA GLY A 84 3.63 -1.53 29.16
C GLY A 84 3.11 -2.80 29.85
N ARG A 85 2.70 -3.82 29.07
CA ARG A 85 2.33 -5.14 29.65
C ARG A 85 3.53 -5.86 30.23
N PHE A 86 4.70 -5.75 29.60
CA PHE A 86 5.93 -6.37 30.07
C PHE A 86 6.42 -5.72 31.37
N GLU A 87 6.41 -4.39 31.44
CA GLU A 87 6.72 -3.64 32.67
C GLU A 87 5.77 -4.04 33.81
N ALA A 88 4.47 -4.09 33.55
CA ALA A 88 3.48 -4.51 34.54
C ALA A 88 3.70 -5.96 35.00
N PHE A 89 4.08 -6.85 34.08
CA PHE A 89 4.43 -8.23 34.41
C PHE A 89 5.68 -8.31 35.29
N GLN A 90 6.75 -7.58 34.93
CA GLN A 90 7.98 -7.53 35.69
C GLN A 90 7.74 -7.03 37.13
N ALA A 91 7.01 -5.92 37.28
CA ALA A 91 6.64 -5.39 38.59
C ALA A 91 5.86 -6.42 39.44
N LYS A 92 4.95 -7.16 38.80
CA LYS A 92 4.19 -8.22 39.48
C LYS A 92 5.08 -9.40 39.89
N VAL A 93 6.06 -9.77 39.08
CA VAL A 93 7.02 -10.84 39.41
C VAL A 93 7.88 -10.42 40.59
N GLU A 94 8.46 -9.22 40.55
CA GLU A 94 9.26 -8.65 41.65
C GLU A 94 8.47 -8.62 42.95
N GLN A 95 7.21 -8.15 42.91
CA GLN A 95 6.32 -8.15 44.07
C GLN A 95 6.09 -9.56 44.64
N ARG A 96 5.87 -10.56 43.78
CA ARG A 96 5.64 -11.95 44.23
C ARG A 96 6.90 -12.57 44.83
N ILE A 97 8.08 -12.25 44.30
CA ILE A 97 9.35 -12.71 44.84
C ILE A 97 9.57 -12.10 46.22
N ALA A 98 9.45 -10.77 46.36
CA ALA A 98 9.58 -10.10 47.67
C ALA A 98 8.58 -10.67 48.71
N ALA A 99 7.33 -10.91 48.30
CA ALA A 99 6.34 -11.54 49.18
C ALA A 99 6.67 -13.01 49.51
N ALA A 100 7.34 -13.74 48.63
CA ALA A 100 7.82 -15.10 48.90
C ALA A 100 9.02 -15.08 49.86
N GLU A 101 9.98 -14.19 49.65
CA GLU A 101 11.14 -14.00 50.53
C GLU A 101 10.71 -13.70 51.97
N VAL A 102 9.81 -12.74 52.18
CA VAL A 102 9.28 -12.40 53.51
C VAL A 102 8.61 -13.60 54.17
N ARG A 103 7.81 -14.37 53.40
CA ARG A 103 7.16 -15.58 53.92
C ARG A 103 8.17 -16.65 54.28
N LEU A 104 9.21 -16.86 53.47
CA LEU A 104 10.27 -17.82 53.72
C LEU A 104 11.05 -17.45 54.99
N ILE A 105 11.43 -16.19 55.17
CA ILE A 105 12.12 -15.71 56.38
C ILE A 105 11.25 -15.96 57.62
N ARG A 106 9.95 -15.64 57.56
CA ARG A 106 9.02 -15.90 58.67
C ARG A 106 8.98 -17.39 59.02
N TRP A 107 8.89 -18.27 58.03
CA TRP A 107 8.88 -19.72 58.25
C TRP A 107 10.23 -20.26 58.76
N MET A 108 11.35 -19.69 58.32
CA MET A 108 12.66 -20.02 58.89
C MET A 108 12.68 -19.73 60.39
N PHE A 109 12.23 -18.56 60.85
CA PHE A 109 12.18 -18.26 62.29
C PHE A 109 11.27 -19.21 63.08
N VAL A 110 10.08 -19.51 62.55
CA VAL A 110 9.17 -20.50 63.17
C VAL A 110 9.85 -21.87 63.29
N PHE A 111 10.53 -22.30 62.23
CA PHE A 111 11.30 -23.54 62.22
C PHE A 111 12.43 -23.51 63.25
N TRP A 112 13.25 -22.45 63.28
CA TRP A 112 14.36 -22.30 64.22
C TRP A 112 13.91 -22.37 65.69
N ILE A 113 12.83 -21.66 66.04
CA ILE A 113 12.27 -21.68 67.40
C ILE A 113 11.79 -23.10 67.76
N GLY A 114 11.11 -23.77 66.82
CA GLY A 114 10.69 -25.16 66.99
C GLY A 114 11.86 -26.11 67.22
N SER A 115 12.91 -26.02 66.41
CA SER A 115 14.12 -26.87 66.54
C SER A 115 14.87 -26.63 67.85
N ILE A 116 14.97 -25.38 68.31
CA ILE A 116 15.60 -25.08 69.61
C ILE A 116 14.77 -25.67 70.76
N GLY A 117 13.44 -25.54 70.70
CA GLY A 117 12.53 -26.11 71.70
C GLY A 117 12.66 -27.63 71.83
N THR A 118 12.76 -28.35 70.71
CA THR A 118 12.95 -29.81 70.74
C THR A 118 14.31 -30.22 71.30
N MET A 119 15.39 -29.50 70.97
CA MET A 119 16.71 -29.77 71.54
C MET A 119 16.76 -29.57 73.06
N ILE A 120 16.14 -28.50 73.58
CA ILE A 120 16.08 -28.25 75.02
C ILE A 120 15.27 -29.35 75.73
N ALA A 121 14.14 -29.75 75.16
CA ALA A 121 13.30 -30.82 75.71
C ALA A 121 14.04 -32.17 75.80
N LEU A 122 14.87 -32.49 74.81
CA LEU A 122 15.70 -33.70 74.83
C LEU A 122 16.82 -33.67 75.87
N ASN A 123 17.34 -32.49 76.23
CA ASN A 123 18.47 -32.35 77.16
C ASN A 123 18.02 -32.19 78.64
N GLN A 124 16.71 -32.18 78.90
CA GLN A 124 16.11 -32.16 80.24
C GLN A 124 15.52 -33.51 80.68
N PHE A 125 15.60 -34.54 79.82
CA PHE A 125 15.36 -35.95 80.15
C PHE A 125 16.69 -36.68 80.29
#